data_AF-A0A958XT36-F1
#
_entry.id   AF-A0A958XT36-F1
#
_cell.length_a   1.000
_cell.length_b   1.000
_cell.length_c   1.000
_cell.angle_alpha   90.00
_cell.angle_beta   90.00
_cell.angle_gamma   90.00
#
_symmetry.space_group_name_H-M   'P 1'
#
loop_
_entity.id
_entity.type
_entity.pdbx_description
1 polymer ?
#
loop_
_entity_poly.entity_id
_entity_poly.type
_entity_poly.pdbx_seq_one_letter_code
_entity_poly.pdbx_strand_id
1 'polypeptide(L)'
;EYTDRLLTPGIMKALVKADPEKFLPVEFENNKFDDTRTRFAKRLLRCMRAKGYWISRSPNTYNIVYIEGVNSDGRENPDKFDEWNDRRTVIRITPGGKPEMVVNDQSTTEPGKFYTVHPLHSLGAARIAFGQYKAWADGLHQGVQPALVQRGPLRVHRDLDKSGTRNRKDPIDIGEWFGINQHTTSAKKTPALVGKYSAGCLVGRRYSWHLKFLRFVRKDYRYQMNRSYLFISTVLAGDDPLLR
;
A
#
# COMPACT_ATOMS: atom_id res chain seq x y z
N GLU A 1 -39.40 -2.54 -12.52
CA GLU A 1 -38.59 -3.46 -13.35
C GLU A 1 -37.14 -2.99 -13.34
N TYR A 2 -36.24 -3.75 -12.74
CA TYR A 2 -34.80 -3.50 -12.86
C TYR A 2 -34.40 -4.01 -14.24
N THR A 3 -34.42 -3.15 -15.26
CA THR A 3 -33.86 -3.50 -16.57
C THR A 3 -32.36 -3.63 -16.39
N ASP A 4 -31.92 -4.87 -16.23
CA ASP A 4 -30.53 -5.24 -16.34
C ASP A 4 -30.08 -4.78 -17.74
N ARG A 5 -29.43 -3.61 -17.82
CA ARG A 5 -28.73 -3.17 -19.04
C ARG A 5 -27.47 -4.02 -19.15
N LEU A 6 -27.69 -5.32 -19.28
CA LEU A 6 -26.69 -6.35 -19.48
C LEU A 6 -25.92 -5.97 -20.73
N LEU A 7 -24.60 -5.96 -20.55
CA LEU A 7 -23.56 -5.90 -21.56
C LEU A 7 -24.09 -6.38 -22.91
N THR A 8 -24.46 -5.44 -23.78
CA THR A 8 -25.02 -5.79 -25.10
C THR A 8 -23.99 -6.58 -25.91
N PRO A 9 -24.40 -7.38 -26.90
CA PRO A 9 -23.44 -8.05 -27.78
C PRO A 9 -22.41 -7.09 -28.41
N GLY A 10 -22.80 -5.84 -28.67
CA GLY A 10 -21.90 -4.78 -29.11
C GLY A 10 -20.87 -4.39 -28.06
N ILE A 11 -21.29 -4.17 -26.81
CA ILE A 11 -20.40 -3.87 -25.68
C ILE A 11 -19.46 -5.05 -25.40
N MET A 12 -19.97 -6.29 -25.42
CA MET A 12 -19.15 -7.50 -25.24
C MET A 12 -18.11 -7.64 -26.34
N LYS A 13 -18.48 -7.43 -27.61
CA LYS A 13 -17.53 -7.51 -28.74
C LYS A 13 -16.47 -6.40 -28.66
N ALA A 14 -16.84 -5.20 -28.18
CA ALA A 14 -15.89 -4.13 -27.93
C ALA A 14 -14.94 -4.46 -26.78
N LEU A 15 -15.44 -5.04 -25.67
CA LEU A 15 -14.61 -5.48 -24.53
C LEU A 15 -13.65 -6.62 -24.90
N VAL A 16 -14.10 -7.62 -25.65
CA VAL A 16 -13.26 -8.74 -26.11
C VAL A 16 -12.16 -8.27 -27.05
N LYS A 17 -12.44 -7.27 -27.89
CA LYS A 17 -11.46 -6.67 -28.80
C LYS A 17 -10.63 -5.55 -28.17
N ALA A 18 -10.99 -5.10 -26.97
CA ALA A 18 -10.29 -4.02 -26.31
C ALA A 18 -8.89 -4.49 -25.93
N ASP A 19 -7.89 -3.77 -26.40
CA ASP A 19 -6.53 -3.89 -25.92
C ASP A 19 -6.40 -3.00 -24.67
N PRO A 20 -6.18 -3.57 -23.47
CA PRO A 20 -6.04 -2.79 -22.25
C PRO A 20 -4.93 -1.76 -22.32
N GLU A 21 -3.88 -2.01 -23.12
CA GLU A 21 -2.78 -1.07 -23.34
C GLU A 21 -3.22 0.14 -24.18
N LYS A 22 -4.32 0.05 -24.94
CA LYS A 22 -4.89 1.15 -25.72
C LYS A 22 -6.02 1.89 -24.99
N PHE A 23 -6.85 1.16 -24.26
CA PHE A 23 -8.02 1.75 -23.58
C PHE A 23 -7.67 2.43 -22.26
N LEU A 24 -6.62 1.96 -21.56
CA LEU A 24 -6.09 2.57 -20.34
C LEU A 24 -4.57 2.40 -20.32
N PRO A 25 -3.83 3.12 -21.20
CA PRO A 25 -2.39 3.00 -21.29
C PRO A 25 -1.73 3.33 -19.96
N VAL A 26 -0.56 2.75 -19.71
CA VAL A 26 0.33 3.15 -18.63
C VAL A 26 1.72 3.39 -19.21
N GLU A 27 2.24 4.58 -19.03
CA GLU A 27 3.62 4.90 -19.39
C GLU A 27 4.57 4.29 -18.37
N PHE A 28 5.09 3.10 -18.65
CA PHE A 28 6.04 2.43 -17.76
C PHE A 28 7.47 2.95 -17.89
N GLU A 29 7.84 3.46 -19.06
CA GLU A 29 9.22 3.87 -19.35
C GLU A 29 9.46 5.34 -19.00
N ASN A 30 10.68 5.64 -18.58
CA ASN A 30 11.09 6.98 -18.21
C ASN A 30 11.17 7.89 -19.45
N ASN A 31 10.67 9.11 -19.31
CA ASN A 31 10.83 10.19 -20.29
C ASN A 31 11.87 11.20 -19.78
N LYS A 32 12.53 11.95 -20.69
CA LYS A 32 13.46 13.04 -20.36
C LYS A 32 12.84 14.07 -19.41
N PHE A 33 11.55 14.35 -19.53
CA PHE A 33 10.85 15.36 -18.73
C PHE A 33 10.19 14.84 -17.45
N ASP A 34 10.40 13.56 -17.10
CA ASP A 34 9.89 13.03 -15.84
C ASP A 34 10.68 13.55 -14.65
N ASP A 35 9.94 14.08 -13.67
CA ASP A 35 10.49 14.43 -12.36
C ASP A 35 10.79 13.18 -11.52
N THR A 36 11.48 13.37 -10.39
CA THR A 36 11.87 12.27 -9.49
C THR A 36 10.68 11.44 -9.01
N ARG A 37 9.53 12.09 -8.73
CA ARG A 37 8.33 11.39 -8.25
C ARG A 37 7.69 10.53 -9.33
N THR A 38 7.65 11.02 -10.56
CA THR A 38 7.14 10.28 -11.72
C THR A 38 8.03 9.09 -12.02
N ARG A 39 9.37 9.27 -12.02
CA ARG A 39 10.33 8.17 -12.22
C ARG A 39 10.19 7.10 -11.13
N PHE A 40 10.01 7.52 -9.86
CA PHE A 40 9.78 6.58 -8.78
C PHE A 40 8.44 5.84 -8.93
N ALA A 41 7.36 6.53 -9.29
CA ALA A 41 6.08 5.89 -9.60
C ALA A 41 6.21 4.85 -10.72
N LYS A 42 6.91 5.19 -11.81
CA LYS A 42 7.17 4.28 -12.93
C LYS A 42 7.97 3.04 -12.49
N ARG A 43 9.01 3.19 -11.66
CA ARG A 43 9.74 2.06 -11.06
C ARG A 43 8.82 1.13 -10.27
N LEU A 44 7.98 1.68 -9.38
CA LEU A 44 7.02 0.91 -8.59
C LEU A 44 6.03 0.14 -9.48
N LEU A 45 5.47 0.81 -10.49
CA LEU A 45 4.51 0.20 -11.41
C LEU A 45 5.16 -0.89 -12.29
N ARG A 46 6.42 -0.72 -12.71
CA ARG A 46 7.17 -1.78 -13.42
C ARG A 46 7.41 -2.99 -12.53
N CYS A 47 7.82 -2.78 -11.28
CA CYS A 47 7.99 -3.87 -10.30
C CYS A 47 6.67 -4.60 -10.06
N MET A 48 5.57 -3.88 -9.82
CA MET A 48 4.23 -4.47 -9.69
C MET A 48 3.83 -5.29 -10.93
N ARG A 49 4.03 -4.74 -12.14
CA ARG A 49 3.75 -5.44 -13.40
C ARG A 49 4.57 -6.73 -13.53
N ALA A 50 5.86 -6.67 -13.25
CA ALA A 50 6.76 -7.83 -13.33
C ALA A 50 6.39 -8.94 -12.32
N LYS A 51 5.83 -8.57 -11.17
CA LYS A 51 5.32 -9.52 -10.16
C LYS A 51 3.90 -10.02 -10.44
N GLY A 52 3.26 -9.57 -11.53
CA GLY A 52 1.87 -9.91 -11.84
C GLY A 52 0.84 -9.27 -10.91
N TYR A 53 1.24 -8.22 -10.17
CA TYR A 53 0.33 -7.50 -9.29
C TYR A 53 -0.61 -6.62 -10.11
N TRP A 54 -1.83 -6.47 -9.60
CA TRP A 54 -2.84 -5.68 -10.26
C TRP A 54 -2.52 -4.18 -10.15
N ILE A 55 -2.65 -3.48 -11.26
CA ILE A 55 -2.50 -2.02 -11.36
C ILE A 55 -3.85 -1.46 -11.76
N SER A 56 -4.41 -0.59 -10.93
CA SER A 56 -5.59 0.19 -11.26
C SER A 56 -5.19 1.28 -12.26
N ARG A 57 -5.61 1.12 -13.52
CA ARG A 57 -5.23 2.00 -14.64
C ARG A 57 -6.23 3.13 -14.90
N SER A 58 -7.42 3.06 -14.31
CA SER A 58 -8.44 4.10 -14.50
C SER A 58 -8.01 5.44 -13.87
N PRO A 59 -8.17 6.58 -14.55
CA PRO A 59 -7.79 7.89 -14.02
C PRO A 59 -8.50 8.35 -12.75
N ASN A 60 -9.63 7.73 -12.44
CA ASN A 60 -10.44 8.02 -11.26
C ASN A 60 -10.17 7.05 -10.11
N THR A 61 -9.09 6.26 -10.20
CA THR A 61 -8.72 5.25 -9.20
C THR A 61 -7.26 5.38 -8.79
N TYR A 62 -6.93 4.79 -7.66
CA TYR A 62 -5.62 4.93 -7.03
C TYR A 62 -5.00 3.56 -6.70
N ASN A 63 -3.68 3.53 -6.67
CA ASN A 63 -2.85 2.40 -6.26
C ASN A 63 -2.12 2.79 -4.98
N ILE A 64 -2.30 2.02 -3.90
CA ILE A 64 -1.58 2.22 -2.64
C ILE A 64 -0.37 1.29 -2.63
N VAL A 65 0.83 1.85 -2.47
CA VAL A 65 2.07 1.06 -2.45
C VAL A 65 2.92 1.51 -1.26
N TYR A 66 3.23 0.56 -0.39
CA TYR A 66 4.19 0.70 0.69
C TYR A 66 5.50 0.04 0.29
N ILE A 67 6.61 0.68 0.65
CA ILE A 67 7.95 0.21 0.33
C ILE A 67 8.82 0.32 1.58
N GLU A 68 9.35 -0.81 2.01
CA GLU A 68 10.27 -0.92 3.13
C GLU A 68 11.67 -0.39 2.75
N GLY A 69 12.35 0.34 3.64
CA GLY A 69 13.77 0.67 3.48
C GLY A 69 14.14 1.59 2.30
N VAL A 70 13.30 2.57 1.93
CA VAL A 70 13.63 3.52 0.83
C VAL A 70 13.43 5.00 1.16
N ASN A 71 14.26 5.85 0.56
CA ASN A 71 14.16 7.31 0.61
C ASN A 71 13.00 7.83 -0.25
N SER A 72 12.71 9.14 -0.15
CA SER A 72 11.63 9.78 -0.91
C SER A 72 11.82 9.75 -2.43
N ASP A 73 13.06 9.56 -2.91
CA ASP A 73 13.38 9.36 -4.33
C ASP A 73 13.36 7.87 -4.75
N GLY A 74 13.06 6.97 -3.81
CA GLY A 74 13.00 5.53 -4.03
C GLY A 74 14.35 4.83 -4.04
N ARG A 75 15.46 5.49 -3.64
CA ARG A 75 16.73 4.79 -3.40
C ARG A 75 16.67 4.06 -2.06
N GLU A 76 17.28 2.88 -2.01
CA GLU A 76 17.48 2.12 -0.77
C GLU A 76 18.13 3.00 0.32
N ASN A 77 17.68 2.84 1.55
CA ASN A 77 18.33 3.36 2.73
C ASN A 77 18.76 2.18 3.63
N PRO A 78 19.49 2.42 4.74
CA PRO A 78 20.02 1.32 5.55
C PRO A 78 18.97 0.48 6.29
N ASP A 79 17.68 0.78 6.13
CA ASP A 79 16.56 0.07 6.74
C ASP A 79 16.71 -0.16 8.26
N LYS A 80 17.12 0.91 8.97
CA LYS A 80 17.41 0.83 10.40
C LYS A 80 16.16 0.50 11.21
N PHE A 81 16.25 -0.57 11.98
CA PHE A 81 15.20 -1.01 12.89
C PHE A 81 14.66 0.10 13.80
N ASP A 82 13.33 0.17 13.92
CA ASP A 82 12.56 1.12 14.74
C ASP A 82 12.54 2.58 14.22
N GLU A 83 13.01 2.83 13.00
CA GLU A 83 13.00 4.15 12.37
C GLU A 83 11.83 4.36 11.38
N TRP A 84 11.61 5.62 10.99
CA TRP A 84 10.62 6.00 9.96
C TRP A 84 11.29 6.10 8.58
N ASN A 85 11.77 4.96 8.11
CA ASN A 85 12.61 4.74 6.93
C ASN A 85 11.83 4.16 5.72
N ASP A 86 10.55 3.87 5.88
CA ASP A 86 9.70 3.36 4.81
C ASP A 86 8.89 4.47 4.13
N ARG A 87 8.33 4.14 2.97
CA ARG A 87 7.46 5.03 2.20
C ARG A 87 6.05 4.48 2.05
N ARG A 88 5.06 5.33 2.29
CA ARG A 88 3.68 5.15 1.85
C ARG A 88 3.44 6.01 0.64
N THR A 89 3.05 5.39 -0.46
CA THR A 89 2.75 6.09 -1.71
C THR A 89 1.33 5.84 -2.19
N VAL A 90 0.80 6.82 -2.92
CA VAL A 90 -0.47 6.70 -3.65
C VAL A 90 -0.23 7.20 -5.06
N ILE A 91 -0.51 6.34 -6.04
CA ILE A 91 -0.26 6.59 -7.45
C ILE A 91 -1.57 6.52 -8.20
N ARG A 92 -1.86 7.53 -9.01
CA ARG A 92 -2.91 7.47 -10.04
C ARG A 92 -2.27 7.46 -11.42
N ILE A 93 -2.97 6.90 -12.40
CA ILE A 93 -2.60 7.00 -13.81
C ILE A 93 -3.43 8.11 -14.42
N THR A 94 -2.83 9.21 -14.88
CA THR A 94 -3.61 10.32 -15.44
C THR A 94 -4.22 9.93 -16.79
N PRO A 95 -5.20 10.70 -17.32
CA PRO A 95 -5.55 10.57 -18.73
C PRO A 95 -4.30 10.66 -19.60
N GLY A 96 -4.19 9.78 -20.60
CA GLY A 96 -2.97 9.63 -21.42
C GLY A 96 -1.95 8.62 -20.88
N GLY A 97 -2.11 8.12 -19.66
CA GLY A 97 -1.33 6.99 -19.12
C GLY A 97 -0.13 7.36 -18.26
N LYS A 98 0.15 8.65 -18.07
CA LYS A 98 1.27 9.11 -17.23
C LYS A 98 0.99 8.83 -15.73
N PRO A 99 1.90 8.13 -15.02
CA PRO A 99 1.77 7.97 -13.58
C PRO A 99 1.99 9.28 -12.81
N GLU A 100 1.15 9.54 -11.82
CA GLU A 100 1.30 10.66 -10.88
C GLU A 100 1.27 10.15 -9.43
N MET A 101 2.36 10.40 -8.70
CA MET A 101 2.48 10.07 -7.28
C MET A 101 1.98 11.23 -6.41
N VAL A 102 0.72 11.13 -5.99
CA VAL A 102 0.02 12.19 -5.23
C VAL A 102 0.34 12.15 -3.72
N VAL A 103 0.80 11.01 -3.23
CA VAL A 103 1.29 10.80 -1.86
C VAL A 103 2.64 10.09 -1.92
N ASN A 104 3.58 10.57 -1.12
CA ASN A 104 4.88 9.97 -0.88
C ASN A 104 5.34 10.48 0.48
N ASP A 105 5.02 9.75 1.55
CA ASP A 105 5.20 10.19 2.93
C ASP A 105 6.01 9.16 3.72
N GLN A 106 6.70 9.61 4.78
CA GLN A 106 7.37 8.67 5.71
C GLN A 106 6.33 7.80 6.41
N SER A 107 6.64 6.52 6.48
CA SER A 107 5.83 5.51 7.14
C SER A 107 6.71 4.44 7.78
N THR A 108 6.06 3.39 8.28
CA THR A 108 6.66 2.08 8.53
C THR A 108 5.68 0.99 8.07
N THR A 109 6.23 -0.09 7.57
CA THR A 109 5.58 -1.38 7.29
C THR A 109 5.93 -2.42 8.34
N GLU A 110 6.76 -2.03 9.31
CA GLU A 110 7.37 -2.88 10.30
C GLU A 110 6.76 -2.66 11.70
N PRO A 111 6.78 -3.68 12.56
CA PRO A 111 6.60 -3.48 13.99
C PRO A 111 7.70 -2.61 14.57
N GLY A 112 7.33 -1.72 15.51
CA GLY A 112 8.33 -1.01 16.29
C GLY A 112 9.05 -1.93 17.28
N LYS A 113 10.16 -1.44 17.83
CA LYS A 113 10.99 -2.20 18.78
C LYS A 113 10.21 -2.72 19.97
N PHE A 114 9.26 -1.92 20.48
CA PHE A 114 8.43 -2.34 21.61
C PHE A 114 7.67 -3.63 21.31
N TYR A 115 7.01 -3.73 20.16
CA TYR A 115 6.19 -4.90 19.82
C TYR A 115 7.01 -6.08 19.28
N THR A 116 8.22 -5.82 18.78
CA THR A 116 9.16 -6.90 18.46
C THR A 116 9.65 -7.58 19.75
N VAL A 117 9.98 -6.79 20.78
CA VAL A 117 10.42 -7.32 22.08
C VAL A 117 9.26 -7.91 22.89
N HIS A 118 8.10 -7.27 22.84
CA HIS A 118 6.86 -7.62 23.55
C HIS A 118 5.72 -7.90 22.57
N PRO A 119 5.75 -9.04 21.85
CA PRO A 119 4.75 -9.34 20.85
C PRO A 119 3.39 -9.60 21.49
N LEU A 120 2.33 -9.20 20.78
CA LEU A 120 0.95 -9.48 21.17
C LEU A 120 0.54 -10.94 20.93
N HIS A 121 1.33 -11.68 20.14
CA HIS A 121 1.09 -13.07 19.80
C HIS A 121 2.28 -13.92 20.27
N SER A 122 2.02 -15.13 20.74
CA SER A 122 3.05 -16.05 21.26
C SER A 122 4.11 -16.42 20.23
N LEU A 123 3.75 -16.39 18.94
CA LEU A 123 4.65 -16.67 17.82
C LEU A 123 5.53 -15.47 17.41
N GLY A 124 5.37 -14.29 18.01
CA GLY A 124 6.16 -13.11 17.65
C GLY A 124 5.37 -11.99 16.96
N ALA A 125 6.08 -10.92 16.62
CA ALA A 125 5.48 -9.73 16.01
C ALA A 125 5.02 -10.00 14.58
N ALA A 126 3.91 -9.38 14.16
CA ALA A 126 3.39 -9.57 12.80
C ALA A 126 4.12 -8.69 11.80
N ARG A 127 4.77 -9.28 10.79
CA ARG A 127 5.35 -8.58 9.64
C ARG A 127 4.59 -8.99 8.38
N ILE A 128 3.85 -8.08 7.75
CA ILE A 128 3.10 -8.40 6.52
C ILE A 128 4.09 -8.93 5.47
N ALA A 129 3.84 -10.12 4.93
CA ALA A 129 4.65 -10.66 3.86
C ALA A 129 4.57 -9.74 2.62
N PHE A 130 5.69 -9.54 1.93
CA PHE A 130 5.68 -8.75 0.69
C PHE A 130 4.69 -9.35 -0.31
N GLY A 131 3.85 -8.51 -0.92
CA GLY A 131 2.65 -8.97 -1.60
C GLY A 131 1.67 -7.86 -1.94
N GLN A 132 0.56 -8.23 -2.56
CA GLN A 132 -0.57 -7.34 -2.81
C GLN A 132 -1.83 -7.92 -2.18
N TYR A 133 -2.53 -7.10 -1.38
CA TYR A 133 -3.66 -7.55 -0.57
C TYR A 133 -4.88 -6.64 -0.75
N LYS A 134 -6.04 -7.25 -0.97
CA LYS A 134 -7.35 -6.58 -0.96
C LYS A 134 -7.97 -6.73 0.43
N ALA A 135 -7.55 -5.89 1.37
CA ALA A 135 -7.76 -6.21 2.79
C ALA A 135 -8.19 -5.04 3.68
N TRP A 136 -8.38 -3.82 3.18
CA TRP A 136 -8.67 -2.67 4.05
C TRP A 136 -9.91 -1.88 3.64
N ALA A 137 -10.81 -1.60 4.58
CA ALA A 137 -11.96 -0.71 4.39
C ALA A 137 -11.73 0.63 5.08
N ASP A 138 -12.40 1.70 4.65
CA ASP A 138 -12.37 2.97 5.40
C ASP A 138 -13.02 2.82 6.78
N GLY A 139 -12.40 3.35 7.83
CA GLY A 139 -12.89 3.17 9.19
C GLY A 139 -12.08 3.90 10.26
N LEU A 140 -12.15 3.40 11.50
CA LEU A 140 -11.46 3.98 12.65
C LEU A 140 -10.54 2.96 13.34
N HIS A 141 -9.25 3.26 13.42
CA HIS A 141 -8.30 2.55 14.26
C HIS A 141 -8.65 2.79 15.73
N GLN A 142 -8.83 1.68 16.48
CA GLN A 142 -9.27 1.68 17.87
C GLN A 142 -10.58 2.46 18.12
N GLY A 143 -11.45 2.56 17.11
CA GLY A 143 -12.71 3.28 17.21
C GLY A 143 -12.59 4.81 17.26
N VAL A 144 -11.38 5.38 17.13
CA VAL A 144 -11.16 6.83 17.33
C VAL A 144 -10.42 7.51 16.19
N GLN A 145 -9.39 6.88 15.62
CA GLN A 145 -8.51 7.53 14.64
C GLN A 145 -8.92 7.13 13.22
N PRO A 146 -9.23 8.07 12.31
CA PRO A 146 -9.47 7.76 10.89
C PRO A 146 -8.34 6.92 10.32
N ALA A 147 -8.68 5.81 9.65
CA ALA A 147 -7.72 4.84 9.13
C ALA A 147 -8.35 4.01 7.99
N LEU A 148 -7.55 3.19 7.31
CA LEU A 148 -8.07 2.03 6.59
C LEU A 148 -7.92 0.80 7.49
N VAL A 149 -9.02 0.15 7.86
CA VAL A 149 -9.07 -0.95 8.83
C VAL A 149 -9.07 -2.31 8.14
N GLN A 150 -8.34 -3.29 8.70
CA GLN A 150 -8.29 -4.63 8.12
C GLN A 150 -9.69 -5.26 8.11
N ARG A 151 -10.09 -5.78 6.95
CA ARG A 151 -11.36 -6.49 6.67
C ARG A 151 -11.18 -7.62 5.65
N GLY A 152 -9.95 -8.03 5.41
CA GLY A 152 -9.64 -9.13 4.50
C GLY A 152 -8.33 -9.82 4.87
N PRO A 153 -8.00 -10.93 4.19
CA PRO A 153 -6.90 -11.78 4.56
C PRO A 153 -5.56 -11.10 4.31
N LEU A 154 -4.68 -11.25 5.29
CA LEU A 154 -3.26 -10.91 5.18
C LEU A 154 -2.44 -12.16 5.44
N ARG A 155 -1.27 -12.24 4.80
CA ARG A 155 -0.22 -13.20 5.13
C ARG A 155 0.85 -12.46 5.93
N VAL A 156 1.21 -12.96 7.10
CA VAL A 156 2.25 -12.37 7.95
C VAL A 156 3.31 -13.40 8.32
N HIS A 157 4.55 -12.95 8.40
CA HIS A 157 5.60 -13.63 9.14
C HIS A 157 5.43 -13.27 10.62
N ARG A 158 5.54 -14.26 11.50
CA ARG A 158 5.60 -14.07 12.94
C ARG A 158 7.05 -14.10 13.37
N ASP A 159 7.61 -12.93 13.65
CA ASP A 159 9.02 -12.72 14.02
C ASP A 159 9.31 -13.31 15.41
N LEU A 160 9.50 -14.64 15.44
CA LEU A 160 9.63 -15.44 16.65
C LEU A 160 11.00 -15.23 17.32
N ASP A 161 12.04 -15.09 16.50
CA ASP A 161 13.42 -14.87 16.95
C ASP A 161 13.71 -13.40 17.30
N LYS A 162 12.76 -12.49 17.06
CA LYS A 162 12.86 -11.06 17.34
C LYS A 162 13.99 -10.39 16.56
N SER A 163 14.31 -10.91 15.38
CA SER A 163 15.34 -10.38 14.49
C SER A 163 14.97 -9.03 13.90
N GLY A 164 13.69 -8.69 13.90
CA GLY A 164 13.20 -7.50 13.20
C GLY A 164 13.22 -7.69 11.68
N THR A 165 13.19 -8.93 11.18
CA THR A 165 13.20 -9.21 9.73
C THR A 165 12.13 -10.23 9.35
N ARG A 166 11.87 -10.42 8.05
CA ARG A 166 11.04 -11.53 7.55
C ARG A 166 11.95 -12.73 7.29
N ASN A 167 12.13 -13.59 8.29
CA ASN A 167 12.95 -14.77 8.15
C ASN A 167 12.17 -15.88 7.42
N ARG A 168 12.87 -16.71 6.64
CA ARG A 168 12.28 -17.90 6.00
C ARG A 168 11.84 -18.94 7.01
N LYS A 169 12.40 -18.92 8.21
CA LYS A 169 12.05 -19.82 9.32
C LYS A 169 10.89 -19.32 10.17
N ASP A 170 10.45 -18.07 9.99
CA ASP A 170 9.33 -17.52 10.74
C ASP A 170 8.06 -18.32 10.47
N PRO A 171 7.25 -18.62 11.51
CA PRO A 171 5.91 -19.12 11.32
C PRO A 171 5.10 -18.17 10.42
N ILE A 172 4.42 -18.76 9.44
CA ILE A 172 3.49 -18.04 8.58
C ILE A 172 2.09 -18.14 9.18
N ASP A 173 1.44 -17.00 9.28
CA ASP A 173 0.05 -16.89 9.72
C ASP A 173 -0.77 -16.13 8.66
N ILE A 174 -1.95 -16.66 8.34
CA ILE A 174 -2.84 -16.12 7.31
C ILE A 174 -4.23 -15.94 7.92
N GLY A 175 -4.74 -14.72 7.91
CA GLY A 175 -6.00 -14.43 8.57
C GLY A 175 -6.53 -13.03 8.30
N GLU A 176 -7.81 -12.83 8.64
CA GLU A 176 -8.56 -11.61 8.32
C GLU A 176 -8.72 -10.66 9.52
N TRP A 177 -8.34 -11.12 10.72
CA TRP A 177 -8.67 -10.48 12.00
C TRP A 177 -7.45 -10.15 12.87
N PHE A 178 -6.32 -9.80 12.25
CA PHE A 178 -5.12 -9.40 13.00
C PHE A 178 -5.21 -7.99 13.58
N GLY A 179 -6.14 -7.16 13.10
CA GLY A 179 -6.21 -5.74 13.47
C GLY A 179 -5.09 -4.89 12.85
N ILE A 180 -4.50 -5.35 11.75
CA ILE A 180 -3.40 -4.69 11.03
C ILE A 180 -3.96 -3.58 10.14
N ASN A 181 -4.08 -2.38 10.69
CA ASN A 181 -4.69 -1.23 10.04
C ASN A 181 -3.65 -0.37 9.30
N GLN A 182 -4.11 0.46 8.36
CA GLN A 182 -3.33 1.56 7.78
C GLN A 182 -3.70 2.87 8.48
N HIS A 183 -2.90 3.29 9.45
CA HIS A 183 -3.23 4.40 10.34
C HIS A 183 -2.06 5.40 10.48
N THR A 184 -2.05 6.19 11.55
CA THR A 184 -1.00 7.17 11.84
C THR A 184 -0.65 7.18 13.33
N THR A 185 0.33 8.02 13.69
CA THR A 185 0.77 8.24 15.07
C THR A 185 -0.24 9.07 15.88
N SER A 186 0.09 10.30 16.28
CA SER A 186 -0.75 11.19 17.08
C SER A 186 -0.97 12.53 16.40
N ALA A 187 -2.15 13.13 16.59
CA ALA A 187 -2.41 14.51 16.18
C ALA A 187 -1.58 15.53 16.98
N LYS A 188 -1.13 15.17 18.19
CA LYS A 188 -0.44 16.09 19.12
C LYS A 188 1.09 16.07 18.95
N LYS A 189 1.66 14.94 18.56
CA LYS A 189 3.12 14.76 18.44
C LYS A 189 3.49 13.86 17.28
N THR A 190 4.60 14.22 16.63
CA THR A 190 5.26 13.35 15.65
C THR A 190 6.43 12.64 16.34
N PRO A 191 6.39 11.31 16.53
CA PRO A 191 7.44 10.59 17.23
C PRO A 191 8.74 10.51 16.41
N ALA A 192 9.85 10.36 17.13
CA ALA A 192 11.17 10.13 16.54
C ALA A 192 11.33 8.68 16.02
N LEU A 193 10.80 7.70 16.76
CA LEU A 193 10.89 6.26 16.48
C LEU A 193 9.50 5.64 16.29
N VAL A 194 9.44 4.42 15.75
CA VAL A 194 8.20 3.66 15.56
C VAL A 194 7.64 3.20 16.91
N GLY A 195 8.44 2.56 17.75
CA GLY A 195 8.11 2.17 19.12
C GLY A 195 6.76 1.47 19.25
N LYS A 196 5.83 2.11 19.99
CA LYS A 196 4.48 1.57 20.26
C LYS A 196 3.44 1.91 19.18
N TYR A 197 3.83 2.51 18.07
CA TYR A 197 2.87 2.92 17.06
C TYR A 197 2.52 1.80 16.08
N SER A 198 3.30 0.72 15.99
CA SER A 198 3.03 -0.41 15.10
C SER A 198 3.35 -1.74 15.75
N ALA A 199 2.34 -2.61 15.88
CA ALA A 199 2.50 -4.04 16.19
C ALA A 199 2.49 -4.92 14.91
N GLY A 200 2.67 -4.30 13.74
CA GLY A 200 2.47 -4.90 12.42
C GLY A 200 1.53 -4.10 11.50
N CYS A 201 1.04 -2.95 11.96
CA CYS A 201 0.23 -2.01 11.18
C CYS A 201 1.08 -1.26 10.14
N LEU A 202 0.43 -0.74 9.11
CA LEU A 202 1.08 0.15 8.13
C LEU A 202 0.87 1.61 8.54
N VAL A 203 1.88 2.24 9.14
CA VAL A 203 1.69 3.49 9.89
C VAL A 203 2.34 4.68 9.19
N GLY A 204 1.55 5.72 8.91
CA GLY A 204 2.09 7.01 8.49
C GLY A 204 2.66 7.79 9.66
N ARG A 205 3.86 8.38 9.51
CA ARG A 205 4.54 9.05 10.62
C ARG A 205 3.80 10.29 11.15
N ARG A 206 3.28 11.13 10.24
CA ARG A 206 2.65 12.42 10.58
C ARG A 206 1.14 12.37 10.38
N TYR A 207 0.39 12.86 11.38
CA TYR A 207 -1.07 12.89 11.35
C TYR A 207 -1.65 13.67 10.16
N SER A 208 -1.12 14.86 9.88
CA SER A 208 -1.58 15.69 8.75
C SER A 208 -1.35 15.02 7.39
N TRP A 209 -0.23 14.31 7.23
CA TRP A 209 0.07 13.52 6.04
C TRP A 209 -0.89 12.33 5.89
N HIS A 210 -1.27 11.71 7.00
CA HIS A 210 -2.27 10.65 6.99
C HIS A 210 -3.66 11.13 6.58
N LEU A 211 -4.10 12.30 7.04
CA LEU A 211 -5.36 12.88 6.58
C LEU A 211 -5.30 13.20 5.07
N LYS A 212 -4.15 13.67 4.56
CA LYS A 212 -3.94 13.84 3.12
C LYS A 212 -4.04 12.51 2.37
N PHE A 213 -3.42 11.44 2.89
CA PHE A 213 -3.51 10.08 2.34
C PHE A 213 -4.98 9.62 2.26
N LEU A 214 -5.72 9.68 3.37
CA LEU A 214 -7.14 9.30 3.41
C LEU A 214 -7.96 10.13 2.43
N ARG A 215 -7.71 11.44 2.33
CA ARG A 215 -8.38 12.33 1.38
C ARG A 215 -8.17 11.89 -0.08
N PHE A 216 -6.99 11.38 -0.45
CA PHE A 216 -6.76 10.90 -1.81
C PHE A 216 -7.41 9.55 -2.06
N VAL A 217 -7.21 8.55 -1.19
CA VAL A 217 -7.80 7.22 -1.40
C VAL A 217 -9.32 7.26 -1.33
N ARG A 218 -9.91 8.17 -0.54
CA ARG A 218 -11.37 8.38 -0.52
C ARG A 218 -11.90 9.00 -1.81
N LYS A 219 -11.08 9.58 -2.68
CA LYS A 219 -11.50 10.01 -4.03
C LYS A 219 -11.58 8.85 -5.03
N ASP A 220 -11.18 7.65 -4.64
CA ASP A 220 -11.23 6.48 -5.50
C ASP A 220 -12.67 6.19 -5.91
N TYR A 221 -12.92 6.13 -7.23
CA TYR A 221 -14.25 5.94 -7.77
C TYR A 221 -14.92 4.65 -7.28
N ARG A 222 -14.15 3.57 -7.07
CA ARG A 222 -14.69 2.29 -6.57
C ARG A 222 -15.25 2.44 -5.16
N TYR A 223 -14.56 3.22 -4.32
CA TYR A 223 -15.02 3.53 -2.97
C TYR A 223 -16.17 4.55 -2.94
N GLN A 224 -16.17 5.51 -3.86
CA GLN A 224 -17.30 6.44 -4.02
C GLN A 224 -18.59 5.70 -4.39
N MET A 225 -18.49 4.69 -5.27
CA MET A 225 -19.63 3.86 -5.68
C MET A 225 -20.02 2.80 -4.65
N ASN A 226 -19.07 2.33 -3.83
CA ASN A 226 -19.30 1.34 -2.79
C ASN A 226 -18.46 1.67 -1.55
N ARG A 227 -19.10 2.19 -0.50
CA ARG A 227 -18.43 2.56 0.75
C ARG A 227 -17.81 1.38 1.50
N SER A 228 -18.22 0.15 1.18
CA SER A 228 -17.62 -1.09 1.69
C SER A 228 -16.44 -1.59 0.84
N TYR A 229 -15.95 -0.78 -0.11
CA TYR A 229 -14.81 -1.16 -0.95
C TYR A 229 -13.58 -1.50 -0.11
N LEU A 230 -13.04 -2.70 -0.34
CA LEU A 230 -11.74 -3.08 0.17
C LEU A 230 -10.64 -2.53 -0.73
N PHE A 231 -9.91 -1.54 -0.21
CA PHE A 231 -8.70 -1.01 -0.80
C PHE A 231 -7.64 -2.10 -0.95
N ILE A 232 -6.94 -2.01 -2.08
CA ILE A 232 -5.81 -2.86 -2.40
C ILE A 232 -4.53 -2.09 -2.09
N SER A 233 -3.68 -2.69 -1.26
CA SER A 233 -2.33 -2.18 -1.00
C SER A 233 -1.28 -3.21 -1.36
N THR A 234 -0.19 -2.72 -1.94
CA THR A 234 1.00 -3.51 -2.24
C THR A 234 2.07 -3.17 -1.21
N VAL A 235 2.77 -4.18 -0.70
CA VAL A 235 3.93 -4.04 0.20
C VAL A 235 5.14 -4.64 -0.51
N LEU A 236 6.16 -3.83 -0.73
CA LEU A 236 7.38 -4.20 -1.44
C LEU A 236 8.61 -4.03 -0.54
N ALA A 237 9.62 -4.86 -0.77
CA ALA A 237 10.95 -4.68 -0.20
C ALA A 237 11.68 -3.61 -1.01
N GLY A 238 12.37 -2.68 -0.35
CA GLY A 238 13.14 -1.63 -1.03
C GLY A 238 14.33 -2.16 -1.83
N ASP A 239 14.90 -3.27 -1.37
CA ASP A 239 16.03 -3.99 -1.95
C ASP A 239 15.62 -4.99 -3.05
N ASP A 240 14.33 -5.01 -3.43
CA ASP A 240 13.86 -5.86 -4.51
C ASP A 240 14.57 -5.48 -5.83
N PRO A 241 15.22 -6.44 -6.51
CA PRO A 241 15.99 -6.14 -7.73
C PRO A 241 15.13 -5.55 -8.85
N LEU A 242 13.81 -5.75 -8.84
CA LEU A 242 12.87 -5.17 -9.82
C LEU A 242 12.57 -3.70 -9.55
N LEU A 243 12.99 -3.15 -8.41
CA LEU A 243 12.91 -1.72 -8.13
C LEU A 243 14.11 -0.95 -8.65
N ARG A 244 15.17 -1.60 -9.13
CA ARG A 244 16.37 -0.91 -9.64
C ARG A 244 16.11 -0.16 -10.95
#